data_AF-A0A359E1F9-F1
#
_entry.id   AF-A0A359E1F9-F1
#
_cell.length_a   1.000
_cell.length_b   1.000
_cell.length_c   1.000
_cell.angle_alpha   90.00
_cell.angle_beta   90.00
_cell.angle_gamma   90.00
#
_symmetry.space_group_name_H-M   'P 1'
#
loop_
_entity.id
_entity.type
_entity.pdbx_description
1 polymer ?
#
loop_
_entity_poly.entity_id
_entity_poly.type
_entity_poly.pdbx_seq_one_letter_code
_entity_poly.pdbx_strand_id
1 'polypeptide(L)' 'MSVIIKPVITEKLSRLQEEGKYTFEVVKNASKPEIKEAVEATYPGVKVAKVNTLIMPSKP' A
#
# COMPACT_ATOMS: atom_id res chain seq x y z
N MET A 1 -12.84 0.27 10.13
CA MET A 1 -12.68 -0.45 8.85
C MET A 1 -11.23 -0.32 8.43
N SER A 2 -10.44 -1.39 8.56
CA SER A 2 -9.02 -1.35 8.20
C SER A 2 -8.86 -1.68 6.72
N VAL A 3 -8.40 -0.70 5.93
CA VAL A 3 -8.15 -0.86 4.49
C VAL A 3 -6.83 -1.61 4.23
N ILE A 4 -5.85 -1.40 5.10
CA ILE A 4 -4.51 -2.00 5.02
C ILE A 4 -4.53 -3.34 5.76
N ILE A 5 -4.11 -4.42 5.10
CA ILE A 5 -4.07 -5.78 5.65
C ILE A 5 -2.67 -6.06 6.21
N LYS A 6 -1.62 -5.91 5.39
CA LYS A 6 -0.21 -6.15 5.78
C LYS A 6 0.77 -5.46 4.82
N PRO A 7 2.00 -5.13 5.26
CA PRO A 7 3.07 -4.76 4.35
C PRO A 7 3.52 -5.96 3.52
N VAL A 8 3.91 -5.71 2.26
CA VAL A 8 4.49 -6.74 1.38
C VAL A 8 5.98 -6.48 1.26
N ILE A 9 6.79 -7.49 1.58
CA ILE A 9 8.25 -7.41 1.56
C ILE A 9 8.76 -8.46 0.58
N THR A 10 9.50 -8.00 -0.43
CA THR A 10 10.28 -8.82 -1.37
C THR A 10 11.53 -8.03 -1.73
N GLU A 11 12.58 -8.66 -2.25
CA GLU A 11 13.84 -7.98 -2.59
C GLU A 11 13.64 -6.73 -3.47
N LYS A 12 12.74 -6.83 -4.45
CA LYS A 12 12.36 -5.70 -5.31
C LYS A 12 11.70 -4.57 -4.53
N LEU A 13 10.82 -4.92 -3.59
CA LEU A 13 10.10 -3.93 -2.80
C LEU A 13 11.02 -3.27 -1.77
N SER A 14 11.97 -4.01 -1.19
CA SER A 14 12.99 -3.43 -0.30
C SER A 14 13.79 -2.34 -1.01
N ARG A 15 14.20 -2.56 -2.27
CA ARG A 15 14.84 -1.52 -3.08
C ARG A 15 13.96 -0.29 -3.30
N LEU A 16 12.65 -0.50 -3.52
CA LEU A 16 11.70 0.60 -3.66
C LEU A 16 11.48 1.35 -2.33
N GLN A 17 11.60 0.68 -1.18
CA GLN A 17 11.51 1.33 0.13
C GLN A 17 12.66 2.31 0.36
N GLU A 18 13.86 2.02 -0.15
CA GLU A 18 14.99 2.97 -0.14
C GLU A 18 14.67 4.23 -0.97
N GLU A 19 13.84 4.10 -2.01
CA GLU A 19 13.31 5.22 -2.79
C GLU A 19 12.05 5.86 -2.16
N GLY A 20 11.66 5.48 -0.93
CA GLY A 20 10.49 5.99 -0.24
C GLY A 20 9.15 5.43 -0.74
N LYS A 21 9.16 4.33 -1.51
CA LYS A 21 7.95 3.68 -2.03
C LYS A 21 7.65 2.41 -1.24
N TYR A 22 6.48 2.39 -0.60
CA TYR A 22 6.03 1.29 0.23
C TYR A 22 4.87 0.55 -0.42
N THR A 23 4.82 -0.78 -0.23
CA THR A 23 3.80 -1.63 -0.82
C THR A 23 3.05 -2.37 0.28
N PHE A 24 1.72 -2.35 0.17
CA PHE A 24 0.82 -2.95 1.14
C PHE A 24 -0.20 -3.82 0.42
N GLU A 25 -0.57 -4.92 1.07
CA GLU A 25 -1.77 -5.67 0.71
C GLU A 25 -2.97 -4.94 1.32
N VAL A 26 -3.98 -4.68 0.51
CA VAL A 26 -5.18 -3.93 0.87
C VAL A 26 -6.42 -4.75 0.54
N VAL A 27 -7.55 -4.39 1.15
CA VAL A 27 -8.84 -5.01 0.82
C VAL A 27 -9.19 -4.76 -0.66
N LYS A 28 -9.68 -5.78 -1.36
CA LYS A 28 -9.97 -5.71 -2.81
C LYS A 28 -10.96 -4.60 -3.21
N ASN A 29 -11.83 -4.20 -2.29
CA ASN A 29 -12.87 -3.20 -2.54
C ASN A 29 -12.40 -1.76 -2.27
N ALA A 30 -11.15 -1.55 -1.86
CA ALA A 30 -10.66 -0.21 -1.53
C ALA A 30 -10.34 0.62 -2.78
N SER A 31 -10.79 1.88 -2.78
CA SER A 31 -10.44 2.85 -3.79
C SER A 31 -9.12 3.58 -3.46
N LYS A 32 -8.50 4.22 -4.46
CA LYS A 32 -7.23 4.95 -4.26
C LYS A 32 -7.31 6.09 -3.23
N PRO A 33 -8.38 6.91 -3.18
CA PRO A 33 -8.56 7.90 -2.14
C PRO A 33 -8.61 7.28 -0.75
N GLU A 34 -9.40 6.22 -0.56
CA GLU A 34 -9.51 5.53 0.73
C GLU A 34 -8.17 4.94 1.19
N ILE A 35 -7.39 4.34 0.29
CA ILE A 35 -6.05 3.82 0.61
C ILE A 35 -5.14 4.96 1.06
N LYS A 36 -5.21 6.12 0.40
CA LYS A 36 -4.41 7.29 0.77
C LYS A 36 -4.72 7.73 2.19
N GLU A 37 -6.00 7.96 2.48
CA GLU A 37 -6.47 8.39 3.80
C GLU A 37 -6.13 7.36 4.88
N ALA A 38 -6.28 6.06 4.59
CA ALA A 38 -5.93 5.01 5.52
C ALA A 38 -4.43 4.97 5.85
N VAL A 39 -3.56 5.19 4.87
CA VAL A 39 -2.10 5.25 5.10
C VAL A 39 -1.74 6.49 5.93
N GLU A 40 -2.29 7.65 5.58
CA GLU A 40 -2.01 8.90 6.32
C GLU A 40 -2.56 8.85 7.75
N ALA A 41 -3.68 8.17 7.99
CA ALA A 41 -4.24 7.94 9.32
C ALA A 41 -3.45 6.92 10.15
N THR A 42 -2.91 5.87 9.51
CA THR A 42 -2.14 4.82 10.20
C THR A 42 -0.74 5.29 10.57
N TYR A 43 -0.11 6.11 9.72
CA TYR A 43 1.25 6.61 9.89
C TYR A 43 1.22 8.14 10.06
N PRO A 44 1.09 8.64 11.29
CA PRO A 44 1.01 10.09 11.51
C PRO A 44 2.30 10.78 11.03
N GLY A 45 2.13 11.85 10.25
CA GLY A 45 3.24 12.65 9.73
C GLY A 45 3.76 12.24 8.35
N VAL A 46 3.22 11.19 7.73
CA VAL A 46 3.55 10.86 6.33
C VAL A 46 2.59 11.57 5.37
N LYS A 47 3.11 12.00 4.21
CA LYS A 47 2.31 12.60 3.14
C LYS A 47 2.40 11.74 1.89
N VAL A 48 1.26 11.22 1.44
CA VAL A 48 1.23 10.31 0.30
C VAL A 48 1.17 11.12 -1.00
N ALA A 49 2.25 11.04 -1.79
CA ALA A 49 2.35 11.72 -3.08
C ALA A 49 1.48 11.06 -4.17
N LYS A 50 1.52 9.73 -4.26
CA LYS A 50 0.79 8.97 -5.29
C LYS A 50 0.52 7.54 -4.81
N VAL A 51 -0.67 7.03 -5.15
CA VAL A 51 -1.06 5.63 -4.90
C VAL A 51 -1.16 4.89 -6.24
N ASN A 52 -0.54 3.72 -6.31
CA ASN A 52 -0.70 2.77 -7.41
C ASN A 52 -1.28 1.47 -6.85
N THR A 53 -2.23 0.88 -7.58
CA THR A 53 -2.90 -0.37 -7.19
C THR A 53 -2.82 -1.36 -8.34
N LEU A 54 -2.73 -2.64 -8.00
CA LEU A 54 -2.78 -3.76 -8.94
C LEU A 54 -3.55 -4.92 -8.29
N ILE A 55 -4.27 -5.69 -9.09
CA ILE A 55 -4.94 -6.90 -8.63
C ILE A 55 -4.00 -8.07 -8.90
N MET A 56 -3.55 -8.73 -7.83
CA MET A 56 -2.74 -9.94 -7.96
C MET A 56 -3.65 -11.11 -8.38
N PRO A 57 -3.38 -11.79 -9.50
CA PRO A 57 -4.12 -12.99 -9.88
C PRO A 57 -3.81 -14.12 -8.91
N SER A 58 -4.82 -14.95 -8.64
CA SER A 58 -4.63 -16.19 -7.89
C SER A 58 -3.66 -17.09 -8.63
N LYS A 59 -2.78 -17.78 -7.90
CA LYS A 59 -2.00 -18.87 -8.49
C LYS A 59 -2.98 -19.98 -8.92
N PRO A 60 -2.88 -20.51 -10.16
CA PRO A 60 -3.64 -21.70 -10.54
C PRO A 60 -3.25 -22.91 -9.71
#